data_AF-A0A3N0FE58-F1
#
_entry.id   AF-A0A3N0FE58-F1
#
_cell.length_a   1.000
_cell.length_b   1.000
_cell.length_c   1.000
_cell.angle_alpha   90.00
_cell.angle_beta   90.00
_cell.angle_gamma   90.00
#
_symmetry.space_group_name_H-M   'P 1'
#
loop_
_entity.id
_entity.type
_entity.pdbx_description
1 polymer ?
#
loop_
_entity_poly.entity_id
_entity_poly.type
_entity_poly.pdbx_seq_one_letter_code
_entity_poly.pdbx_strand_id
1 'polypeptide(L)' 'LIPTTIGGLLSAIGIAGMSRMLGANVIATSGRAVEAAGDIDVLLLDKTGTITLGNRQASAFLPAPGVSE' A
#
# COMPACT_ATOMS: atom_id res chain seq x y z
N LEU A 1 -10.93 -29.86 23.04
CA LEU A 1 -10.87 -28.41 23.35
C LEU A 1 -11.26 -27.64 22.11
N ILE A 2 -12.23 -26.71 22.18
CA ILE A 2 -12.63 -25.87 21.03
C ILE A 2 -11.69 -24.67 20.95
N PRO A 3 -11.16 -24.28 19.77
CA PRO A 3 -10.18 -23.20 19.64
C PRO A 3 -10.85 -21.81 19.65
N THR A 4 -11.57 -21.47 20.71
CA THR A 4 -12.38 -20.25 20.82
C THR A 4 -11.56 -18.96 20.78
N THR A 5 -10.33 -18.96 21.28
CA THR A 5 -9.43 -17.78 21.23
C THR A 5 -9.10 -17.40 19.79
N ILE A 6 -8.72 -18.36 18.94
CA ILE A 6 -8.40 -18.09 17.53
C ILE A 6 -9.69 -17.78 16.76
N GLY A 7 -10.76 -18.55 17.00
CA GLY A 7 -12.05 -18.32 16.35
C GLY A 7 -12.64 -16.94 16.62
N GLY A 8 -12.49 -16.41 17.84
CA GLY A 8 -12.97 -15.08 18.21
C GLY A 8 -12.15 -13.92 17.60
N LEU A 9 -10.89 -14.16 17.26
CA LEU A 9 -9.99 -13.12 16.75
C LEU A 9 -9.95 -13.04 15.22
N LEU A 10 -10.34 -14.10 14.51
CA LEU A 10 -10.20 -14.17 13.05
C LEU A 10 -10.85 -12.98 12.32
N SER A 11 -12.06 -12.60 12.71
CA SER A 11 -12.77 -11.45 12.12
C SER A 11 -12.08 -10.12 12.40
N ALA A 12 -11.54 -9.95 13.63
CA ALA A 12 -10.85 -8.72 14.01
C ALA A 12 -9.55 -8.54 13.20
N ILE A 13 -8.84 -9.64 12.90
CA ILE A 13 -7.64 -9.62 12.07
C ILE A 13 -7.96 -9.15 10.65
N GLY A 14 -9.03 -9.68 10.05
CA GLY A 14 -9.48 -9.29 8.72
C GLY A 14 -9.82 -7.79 8.63
N ILE A 15 -10.59 -7.28 9.61
CA ILE A 15 -10.95 -5.85 9.68
C ILE A 15 -9.70 -4.98 9.83
N ALA A 16 -8.81 -5.32 10.77
CA ALA A 16 -7.57 -4.59 10.99
C ALA A 16 -6.68 -4.56 9.73
N GLY A 17 -6.65 -5.66 8.96
CA GLY A 17 -5.96 -5.71 7.67
C GLY A 17 -6.53 -4.71 6.66
N MET A 18 -7.84 -4.68 6.50
CA MET A 18 -8.52 -3.76 5.60
C MET A 18 -8.33 -2.29 6.00
N SER A 19 -8.37 -1.98 7.29
CA SER A 19 -8.09 -0.62 7.78
C SER A 19 -6.68 -0.14 7.42
N ARG A 20 -5.67 -1.02 7.44
CA ARG A 20 -4.30 -0.66 7.03
C ARG A 20 -4.21 -0.36 5.54
N MET A 21 -4.95 -1.08 4.69
CA MET A 21 -4.96 -0.80 3.24
C MET A 21 -5.48 0.61 2.95
N LEU A 22 -6.57 1.02 3.60
CA LEU A 22 -7.08 2.39 3.49
C LEU A 22 -6.06 3.42 3.97
N GLY A 23 -5.38 3.16 5.09
CA GLY A 23 -4.30 4.03 5.59
C GLY A 23 -3.11 4.14 4.63
N ALA A 24 -2.89 3.14 3.77
CA ALA A 24 -1.88 3.15 2.72
C ALA A 24 -2.38 3.76 1.39
N ASN A 25 -3.57 4.37 1.38
CA ASN A 25 -4.25 4.88 0.19
C ASN A 25 -4.56 3.79 -0.87
N VAL A 26 -4.78 2.56 -0.43
CA VAL A 26 -5.16 1.43 -1.29
C VAL A 26 -6.62 1.08 -1.05
N ILE A 27 -7.43 1.14 -2.11
CA ILE A 27 -8.82 0.68 -2.09
C ILE A 27 -8.85 -0.77 -2.53
N ALA A 28 -9.07 -1.69 -1.60
CA ALA A 28 -9.30 -3.10 -1.89
C ALA A 28 -10.80 -3.39 -1.95
N THR A 29 -11.24 -4.05 -3.03
CA THR A 29 -12.66 -4.39 -3.23
C THR A 29 -13.11 -5.58 -2.37
N SER A 30 -12.18 -6.38 -1.85
CA SER A 30 -12.46 -7.49 -0.95
C SER A 30 -11.25 -7.83 -0.08
N GLY A 31 -11.48 -8.44 1.09
CA GLY A 31 -10.41 -9.02 1.91
C GLY A 31 -9.64 -10.13 1.19
N ARG A 32 -10.34 -10.90 0.33
CA ARG A 32 -9.72 -11.93 -0.50
C ARG A 32 -8.67 -11.38 -1.46
N ALA A 33 -8.89 -10.18 -2.02
CA ALA A 33 -7.89 -9.53 -2.87
C ALA A 33 -6.60 -9.21 -2.09
N VAL A 34 -6.73 -8.80 -0.83
CA VAL A 34 -5.59 -8.52 0.07
C VAL A 34 -4.87 -9.82 0.43
N GLU A 35 -5.59 -10.89 0.73
CA GLU A 35 -5.00 -12.21 1.00
C GLU A 35 -4.26 -12.76 -0.21
N ALA A 36 -4.87 -12.71 -1.40
CA ALA A 36 -4.27 -13.19 -2.64
C ALA A 36 -3.01 -12.40 -3.00
N ALA A 37 -2.97 -11.09 -2.73
CA ALA A 37 -1.77 -10.28 -2.91
C ALA A 37 -0.60 -10.70 -1.99
N GLY A 38 -0.87 -11.38 -0.88
CA GLY A 38 0.16 -11.95 0.00
C GLY A 38 0.76 -13.27 -0.50
N ASP A 39 0.14 -13.90 -1.50
CA ASP A 39 0.49 -15.22 -2.04
C ASP A 39 1.02 -15.14 -3.48
N ILE A 40 1.71 -14.04 -3.83
CA ILE A 40 2.29 -13.83 -5.18
C ILE A 40 3.79 -14.11 -5.19
N ASP A 41 4.26 -14.75 -6.25
CA ASP A 41 5.70 -15.02 -6.44
C ASP A 41 6.46 -13.85 -7.08
N VAL A 42 5.78 -13.08 -7.94
CA VAL A 42 6.38 -12.02 -8.75
C VAL A 42 5.49 -10.77 -8.75
N LEU A 43 6.11 -9.62 -8.54
CA LEU A 43 5.48 -8.30 -8.64
C LEU A 43 6.03 -7.55 -9.85
N LEU A 44 5.15 -7.16 -10.78
CA LEU A 44 5.50 -6.31 -11.91
C LEU A 44 5.05 -4.88 -11.63
N LEU A 45 5.98 -3.94 -11.72
CA LEU A 45 5.70 -2.51 -11.57
C LEU A 45 5.71 -1.85 -12.94
N ASP A 46 4.55 -1.37 -13.37
CA ASP A 46 4.44 -0.57 -14.59
C ASP A 46 4.88 0.87 -14.32
N LYS A 47 5.85 1.34 -15.11
CA LYS A 47 6.41 2.70 -15.03
C LYS A 47 5.64 3.69 -15.91
N THR A 48 4.67 3.23 -16.70
CA THR A 48 3.87 4.09 -17.58
C THR A 48 3.13 5.17 -16.78
N GLY A 49 3.17 6.41 -17.24
CA GLY A 49 2.53 7.55 -16.57
C GLY A 49 3.37 8.22 -15.47
N THR A 50 4.62 7.80 -15.24
CA THR A 50 5.54 8.45 -14.30
C THR A 50 6.99 8.50 -14.82
N ILE A 51 7.82 9.36 -14.22
CA ILE A 51 9.23 9.54 -14.60
C ILE A 51 10.14 8.50 -13.91
N THR A 52 9.78 8.00 -12.73
CA THR A 52 10.60 7.06 -11.92
C THR A 52 9.79 5.85 -11.46
N LEU A 53 10.42 4.86 -10.83
CA LEU A 53 9.75 3.67 -10.28
C LEU A 53 8.88 3.97 -9.03
N GLY A 54 8.67 5.25 -8.67
CA GLY A 54 7.92 5.69 -7.49
C GLY A 54 8.70 6.66 -6.60
N ASN A 55 7.99 7.23 -5.60
CA ASN A 55 8.49 8.09 -4.51
C ASN A 55 9.46 9.22 -4.91
N ARG A 56 9.27 9.82 -6.10
CA ARG A 56 9.99 11.03 -6.48
C ARG A 56 9.35 12.21 -5.78
N GLN A 57 10.01 12.75 -4.78
CA GLN A 57 9.62 13.99 -4.10
C GLN A 57 10.54 15.12 -4.55
N ALA A 58 10.04 16.36 -4.48
CA ALA A 58 10.88 17.53 -4.69
C ALA A 58 11.95 17.54 -3.60
N SER A 59 13.23 17.46 -4.00
CA SER A 59 14.35 17.43 -3.06
C SER A 59 14.91 18.83 -2.78
N ALA A 60 14.88 19.72 -3.77
CA ALA A 60 15.31 21.10 -3.69
C ALA A 60 14.73 21.87 -4.87
N PHE A 61 14.46 23.17 -4.68
CA PHE A 61 14.28 24.10 -5.78
C PHE A 61 15.64 24.72 -6.11
N LEU A 62 16.05 24.62 -7.38
CA LEU A 62 17.32 25.18 -7.85
C LEU A 62 16.98 26.35 -8.80
N PRO A 63 16.98 27.60 -8.32
CA PRO A 63 16.66 28.74 -9.17
C PRO A 63 17.78 28.98 -10.19
N ALA A 64 17.38 29.48 -11.36
CA ALA A 64 18.33 29.93 -12.39
C ALA A 64 19.06 31.21 -11.94
N PRO A 65 20.23 31.54 -12.51
CA PRO A 65 20.95 32.77 -12.18
C PRO A 65 20.06 34.01 -12.32
N GLY A 66 19.98 34.83 -11.25
CA GLY A 66 19.18 36.05 -11.22
C GLY A 66 17.70 35.88 -10.88
N VAL A 67 17.24 34.67 -10.49
CA VAL A 67 15.85 34.40 -10.07
C VAL A 67 15.82 34.03 -8.58
N SER A 68 14.86 34.55 -7.82
CA SER A 68 14.60 34.15 -6.43
C SER A 68 13.67 32.94 -6.34
N GLU A 69 13.83 32.13 -5.30
CA GLU A 69 12.95 30.99 -4.95
C GLU A 69 11.54 31.45 -4.56
#